data_AF-A0AAD1ZSN0-F1
#
_entry.id   AF-A0AAD1ZSN0-F1
#
_cell.length_a   1.000
_cell.length_b   1.000
_cell.length_c   1.000
_cell.angle_alpha   90.00
_cell.angle_beta   90.00
_cell.angle_gamma   90.00
#
_symmetry.space_group_name_H-M   'P 1'
#
loop_
_entity.id
_entity.type
_entity.pdbx_description
1 polymer ?
#
loop_
_entity_poly.entity_id
_entity_poly.type
_entity_poly.pdbx_seq_one_letter_code
_entity_poly.pdbx_strand_id
1 'polypeptide(L)'
;MTEQYHDGTQQPRSHQIVKAATAATAGGSLLVLSGLTLAGTVIALTLATPLLVIFSPVLVPAAITIFLLSSGFLASGGFGVAAVSVLSWIYRYVTGKHPPGADQLDQARTKLATKAREMKDKAEQFGQQHTTGSQAY
;
A
#
# COMPACT_ATOMS: atom_id res chain seq x y z
N MET A 1 8.57 -56.93 14.67
CA MET A 1 7.35 -56.10 14.69
C MET A 1 7.78 -54.74 15.21
N THR A 2 8.10 -53.81 14.30
CA THR A 2 7.16 -52.83 13.71
C THR A 2 6.65 -51.87 14.80
N GLU A 3 7.33 -50.75 15.01
CA GLU A 3 7.13 -49.48 14.28
C GLU A 3 5.89 -48.71 14.70
N GLN A 4 6.13 -47.46 15.15
CA GLN A 4 5.21 -46.32 15.18
C GLN A 4 4.06 -46.44 16.22
N TYR A 5 3.56 -45.36 16.83
CA TYR A 5 3.31 -44.04 16.25
C TYR A 5 3.79 -42.83 17.08
N HIS A 6 4.52 -41.96 16.36
CA HIS A 6 4.37 -40.51 16.36
C HIS A 6 4.12 -39.79 17.69
N ASP A 7 5.22 -39.30 18.27
CA ASP A 7 5.20 -38.06 19.03
C ASP A 7 4.74 -36.93 18.10
N GLY A 8 3.44 -36.61 18.22
CA GLY A 8 2.77 -35.59 17.44
C GLY A 8 3.29 -34.21 17.80
N THR A 9 4.46 -33.87 17.27
CA THR A 9 5.06 -32.53 17.33
C THR A 9 4.18 -31.55 16.54
N GLN A 10 3.08 -31.16 17.17
CA GLN A 10 2.19 -30.08 16.80
C GLN A 10 2.92 -28.76 17.04
N GLN A 11 4.05 -28.58 16.35
CA GLN A 11 4.97 -27.48 16.46
C GLN A 11 4.18 -26.22 16.11
N PRO A 12 3.80 -25.42 17.12
CA PRO A 12 2.65 -24.57 16.98
C PRO A 12 3.04 -23.46 16.02
N ARG A 13 2.13 -23.15 15.08
CA ARG A 13 2.28 -22.07 14.08
C ARG A 13 2.89 -20.83 14.73
N SER A 14 2.41 -20.51 15.95
CA SER A 14 2.98 -19.59 16.95
C SER A 14 4.50 -19.45 16.93
N HIS A 15 5.28 -20.53 17.11
CA HIS A 15 6.76 -20.46 17.18
C HIS A 15 7.40 -20.03 15.86
N GLN A 16 6.79 -20.36 14.71
CA GLN A 16 7.20 -19.79 13.43
C GLN A 16 6.83 -18.32 13.33
N ILE A 17 5.68 -17.88 13.86
CA ILE A 17 5.33 -16.45 13.94
C ILE A 17 6.32 -15.70 14.84
N VAL A 18 6.74 -16.25 15.99
CA VAL A 18 7.74 -15.59 16.84
C VAL A 18 9.10 -15.51 16.14
N LYS A 19 9.58 -16.60 15.53
CA LYS A 19 10.82 -16.57 14.73
C LYS A 19 10.75 -15.58 13.57
N ALA A 20 9.64 -15.56 12.82
CA ALA A 20 9.43 -14.64 11.72
C ALA A 20 9.30 -13.19 12.20
N ALA A 21 8.65 -12.93 13.34
CA ALA A 21 8.55 -11.61 13.93
C ALA A 21 9.92 -11.10 14.41
N THR A 22 10.73 -11.93 15.07
CA THR A 22 12.09 -11.58 15.47
C THR A 22 12.98 -11.36 14.24
N ALA A 23 12.90 -12.23 13.23
CA ALA A 23 13.65 -12.08 11.97
C ALA A 23 13.20 -10.83 11.17
N ALA A 24 11.91 -10.48 11.17
CA ALA A 24 11.39 -9.27 10.56
C ALA A 24 11.76 -8.02 11.36
N THR A 25 11.85 -8.11 12.69
CA THR A 25 12.30 -7.01 13.56
C THR A 25 13.79 -6.75 13.37
N ALA A 26 14.61 -7.79 13.36
CA ALA A 26 16.05 -7.71 13.11
C ALA A 26 16.37 -7.31 11.65
N GLY A 27 15.67 -7.92 10.68
CA GLY A 27 15.79 -7.55 9.27
C GLY A 27 15.31 -6.12 9.01
N GLY A 28 14.22 -5.69 9.66
CA GLY A 28 13.68 -4.34 9.58
C GLY A 28 14.59 -3.29 10.24
N SER A 29 15.16 -3.58 11.42
CA SER A 29 16.12 -2.67 12.06
C SER A 29 17.41 -2.58 11.25
N LEU A 30 17.91 -3.68 10.69
CA LEU A 30 19.02 -3.67 9.73
C LEU A 30 18.67 -2.92 8.43
N LEU A 31 17.44 -3.01 7.92
CA LEU A 31 16.99 -2.24 6.75
C LEU A 31 16.97 -0.74 7.04
N VAL A 32 16.45 -0.33 8.20
CA VAL A 32 16.43 1.07 8.64
C VAL A 32 17.84 1.57 8.87
N LEU A 33 18.70 0.78 9.52
CA LEU A 33 20.10 1.16 9.76
C LEU A 33 20.87 1.26 8.44
N SER A 34 20.73 0.30 7.53
CA SER A 34 21.34 0.30 6.19
C SER A 34 20.83 1.47 5.36
N GLY A 35 19.53 1.76 5.37
CA GLY A 35 18.93 2.92 4.70
C GLY A 35 19.41 4.25 5.27
N LEU A 36 19.55 4.35 6.59
CA LEU A 36 20.08 5.54 7.27
C LEU A 36 21.59 5.73 7.02
N THR A 37 22.38 4.65 7.04
CA THR A 37 23.80 4.69 6.66
C THR A 37 23.94 5.06 5.18
N LEU A 38 23.18 4.43 4.28
CA LEU A 38 23.22 4.76 2.86
C LEU A 38 22.81 6.21 2.61
N ALA A 39 21.73 6.69 3.24
CA ALA A 39 21.34 8.10 3.17
C ALA A 39 22.42 9.02 3.74
N GLY A 40 23.00 8.69 4.89
CA GLY A 40 24.09 9.43 5.52
C GLY A 40 25.35 9.48 4.65
N THR A 41 25.73 8.36 4.02
CA THR A 41 26.84 8.28 3.06
C THR A 41 26.54 9.03 1.77
N VAL A 42 25.32 8.94 1.23
CA VAL A 42 24.89 9.73 0.07
C VAL A 42 24.89 11.22 0.39
N ILE A 43 24.39 11.64 1.55
CA ILE A 43 24.44 13.04 2.01
C ILE A 43 25.89 13.48 2.21
N ALA A 44 26.74 12.66 2.84
CA ALA A 44 28.16 12.96 3.03
C ALA A 44 28.91 13.08 1.70
N LEU A 45 28.68 12.19 0.73
CA LEU A 45 29.18 12.37 -0.64
C LEU A 45 28.58 13.63 -1.28
N THR A 46 27.29 13.91 -1.09
CA THR A 46 26.60 15.09 -1.64
C THR A 46 27.01 16.39 -0.95
N LEU A 47 27.79 16.36 0.14
CA LEU A 47 28.42 17.52 0.78
C LEU A 47 29.93 17.60 0.49
N ALA A 48 30.63 16.46 0.42
CA ALA A 48 32.03 16.39 0.00
C ALA A 48 32.19 16.72 -1.50
N THR A 49 31.23 16.33 -2.33
CA THR A 49 31.25 16.58 -3.79
C THR A 49 31.04 18.05 -4.16
N PRO A 50 30.14 18.86 -3.58
CA PRO A 50 30.06 20.30 -3.87
C PRO A 50 31.27 21.11 -3.38
N LEU A 51 32.02 20.64 -2.38
CA LEU A 51 33.36 21.17 -2.09
C LEU A 51 34.31 21.02 -3.30
N LEU A 52 34.07 20.03 -4.18
CA LEU A 52 34.76 19.84 -5.46
C LEU A 52 34.01 20.51 -6.64
N VAL A 53 32.69 20.67 -6.56
CA VAL A 53 31.81 21.26 -7.59
C VAL A 53 31.62 22.78 -7.43
N ILE A 54 32.58 23.46 -6.77
CA ILE A 54 32.93 24.84 -7.14
C ILE A 54 33.30 24.93 -8.65
N PHE A 55 33.67 23.80 -9.27
CA PHE A 55 33.78 23.61 -10.72
C PHE A 55 32.44 23.36 -11.46
N SER A 56 31.30 23.66 -10.82
CA SER A 56 29.98 24.02 -11.37
C SER A 56 28.94 22.96 -11.80
N PRO A 57 28.81 22.48 -13.06
CA PRO A 57 27.47 22.31 -13.65
C PRO A 57 26.69 21.03 -13.25
N VAL A 58 27.36 20.02 -12.69
CA VAL A 58 26.80 18.65 -12.56
C VAL A 58 25.91 18.43 -11.32
N LEU A 59 25.89 19.36 -10.36
CA LEU A 59 25.21 19.13 -9.08
C LEU A 59 23.66 19.20 -9.16
N VAL A 60 23.12 19.97 -10.11
CA VAL A 60 21.67 20.14 -10.26
C VAL A 60 20.96 18.80 -10.61
N PRO A 61 21.44 18.00 -11.59
CA PRO A 61 20.97 16.62 -11.79
C PRO A 61 21.03 15.70 -10.56
N ALA A 62 22.10 15.78 -9.76
CA ALA A 62 22.28 14.93 -8.59
C ALA A 62 21.24 15.22 -7.50
N ALA A 63 20.97 16.49 -7.23
CA ALA A 63 19.92 16.92 -6.29
C ALA A 63 18.52 16.42 -6.72
N ILE A 64 18.20 16.49 -8.02
CA ILE A 64 16.93 15.99 -8.57
C ILE A 64 16.83 14.47 -8.38
N THR A 65 17.91 13.72 -8.61
CA THR A 65 17.94 12.26 -8.42
C THR A 65 17.72 11.87 -6.96
N ILE A 66 18.33 12.59 -6.01
CA ILE A 66 18.11 12.37 -4.58
C ILE A 66 16.67 12.71 -4.20
N PHE A 67 16.12 13.81 -4.70
CA PHE A 67 14.73 14.18 -4.45
C PHE A 67 13.74 13.14 -5.01
N LEU A 68 14.00 12.61 -6.21
CA LEU A 68 13.24 11.51 -6.82
C LEU A 68 13.36 10.20 -6.04
N LEU A 69 14.55 9.84 -5.56
CA LEU A 69 14.75 8.64 -4.74
C LEU A 69 14.07 8.77 -3.38
N SER A 70 14.19 9.93 -2.71
CA SER A 70 13.50 10.21 -1.44
C SER A 70 11.98 10.22 -1.63
N SER A 71 11.47 10.89 -2.67
CA SER A 71 10.04 10.95 -2.99
C SER A 71 9.49 9.57 -3.40
N GLY A 72 10.21 8.82 -4.23
CA GLY A 72 9.86 7.46 -4.64
C GLY A 72 9.90 6.46 -3.49
N PHE A 73 10.87 6.59 -2.56
CA PHE A 73 10.91 5.80 -1.33
C PHE A 73 9.78 6.17 -0.37
N LEU A 74 9.43 7.45 -0.24
CA LEU A 74 8.28 7.90 0.56
C LEU A 74 6.95 7.41 -0.03
N ALA A 75 6.81 7.44 -1.36
CA ALA A 75 5.67 6.89 -2.09
C ALA A 75 5.59 5.37 -1.91
N SER A 76 6.71 4.64 -2.06
CA SER A 76 6.77 3.19 -1.85
C SER A 76 6.55 2.80 -0.37
N GLY A 77 6.98 3.62 0.58
CA GLY A 77 6.74 3.43 2.01
C GLY A 77 5.27 3.63 2.37
N GLY A 78 4.66 4.72 1.88
CA GLY A 78 3.22 4.96 2.01
C GLY A 78 2.38 3.86 1.35
N PHE A 79 2.80 3.38 0.17
CA PHE A 79 2.15 2.27 -0.51
C PHE A 79 2.33 0.94 0.24
N GLY A 80 3.49 0.72 0.87
CA GLY A 80 3.73 -0.43 1.76
C GLY A 80 2.79 -0.43 2.96
N VAL A 81 2.60 0.71 3.64
CA VAL A 81 1.63 0.85 4.73
C VAL A 81 0.20 0.62 4.22
N ALA A 82 -0.18 1.22 3.08
CA ALA A 82 -1.49 1.02 2.48
C ALA A 82 -1.77 -0.46 2.10
N ALA A 83 -0.78 -1.14 1.51
CA ALA A 83 -0.88 -2.56 1.18
C ALA A 83 -1.03 -3.43 2.44
N VAL A 84 -0.28 -3.15 3.51
CA VAL A 84 -0.43 -3.84 4.80
C VAL A 84 -1.79 -3.54 5.43
N SER A 85 -2.32 -2.32 5.32
CA SER A 85 -3.68 -1.98 5.78
C SER A 85 -4.75 -2.77 5.03
N VAL A 86 -4.69 -2.83 3.69
CA VAL A 86 -5.64 -3.61 2.88
C VAL A 86 -5.52 -5.10 3.15
N LEU A 87 -4.30 -5.64 3.25
CA LEU A 87 -4.06 -7.05 3.57
C LEU A 87 -4.56 -7.41 4.97
N SER A 88 -4.35 -6.53 5.96
CA SER A 88 -4.89 -6.69 7.31
C SER A 88 -6.42 -6.65 7.31
N TRP A 89 -7.04 -5.76 6.51
CA TRP A 89 -8.48 -5.66 6.34
C TRP A 89 -9.08 -6.92 5.71
N ILE A 90 -8.49 -7.43 4.62
CA ILE A 90 -8.86 -8.70 3.98
C ILE A 90 -8.71 -9.86 4.97
N TYR A 91 -7.56 -9.96 5.66
CA TYR A 91 -7.25 -11.05 6.57
C TYR A 91 -8.23 -11.11 7.74
N ARG A 92 -8.59 -9.96 8.29
CA ARG A 92 -9.58 -9.83 9.37
C ARG A 92 -10.98 -10.24 8.90
N TYR A 93 -11.35 -9.87 7.67
CA TYR A 93 -12.61 -10.27 7.03
C TYR A 93 -12.73 -11.79 6.84
N VAL A 94 -11.74 -12.47 6.22
CA VAL A 94 -11.77 -13.96 6.11
C VAL A 94 -11.63 -14.68 7.46
N THR A 95 -11.04 -14.03 8.48
CA THR A 95 -11.00 -14.55 9.86
C THR A 95 -12.33 -14.30 10.61
N GLY A 96 -13.39 -13.83 9.94
CA GLY A 96 -14.71 -13.61 10.53
C GLY A 96 -14.80 -12.44 11.51
N LYS A 97 -13.73 -11.66 11.66
CA LYS A 97 -13.68 -10.48 12.53
C LYS A 97 -13.99 -9.27 11.65
N HIS A 98 -15.26 -8.87 11.54
CA HIS A 98 -15.69 -7.71 10.74
C HIS A 98 -14.72 -6.53 10.93
N PRO A 99 -14.02 -6.08 9.88
CA PRO A 99 -12.99 -5.07 10.03
C PRO A 99 -13.63 -3.70 10.26
N PRO A 100 -13.08 -2.89 11.19
CA PRO A 100 -13.60 -1.54 11.44
C PRO A 100 -13.53 -0.72 10.14
N GLY A 101 -14.67 -0.20 9.69
CA GLY A 101 -14.82 0.50 8.42
C GLY A 101 -15.55 -0.27 7.32
N ALA A 102 -15.83 -1.56 7.47
CA ALA A 102 -16.71 -2.29 6.55
C ALA A 102 -18.12 -1.67 6.46
N ASP A 103 -18.68 -1.22 7.60
CA ASP A 103 -19.93 -0.47 7.66
C ASP A 103 -19.85 0.89 6.98
N GLN A 104 -18.72 1.61 7.07
CA GLN A 104 -18.54 2.87 6.34
C GLN A 104 -18.49 2.63 4.82
N LEU A 105 -17.81 1.55 4.39
CA LEU A 105 -17.83 1.15 2.98
C LEU A 105 -19.22 0.69 2.53
N ASP A 106 -20.02 0.08 3.40
CA ASP A 106 -21.42 -0.27 3.12
C ASP A 106 -22.34 0.95 3.01
N GLN A 107 -22.22 1.89 3.94
CA GLN A 107 -22.96 3.14 3.89
C GLN A 107 -22.55 3.97 2.66
N ALA A 108 -21.26 3.98 2.29
CA ALA A 108 -20.78 4.64 1.08
C ALA A 108 -21.29 3.95 -0.19
N ARG A 109 -21.17 2.61 -0.32
CA ARG A 109 -21.63 1.87 -1.50
C ARG A 109 -23.15 1.90 -1.66
N THR A 110 -23.90 1.88 -0.56
CA THR A 110 -25.36 2.04 -0.57
C THR A 110 -25.75 3.45 -1.03
N LYS A 111 -25.15 4.51 -0.46
CA LYS A 111 -25.40 5.89 -0.90
C LYS A 111 -25.03 6.12 -2.38
N LEU A 112 -23.92 5.55 -2.84
CA LEU A 112 -23.48 5.60 -4.23
C LEU A 112 -24.44 4.83 -5.16
N ALA A 113 -24.90 3.64 -4.76
CA ALA A 113 -25.86 2.85 -5.53
C ALA A 113 -27.23 3.54 -5.66
N THR A 114 -27.72 4.19 -4.60
CA THR A 114 -28.94 5.01 -4.66
C THR A 114 -28.77 6.17 -5.64
N LYS A 115 -27.65 6.91 -5.57
CA LYS A 115 -27.39 8.03 -6.49
C LYS A 115 -27.18 7.58 -7.94
N ALA A 116 -26.54 6.43 -8.15
CA ALA A 116 -26.39 5.84 -9.48
C ALA A 116 -27.75 5.42 -10.08
N ARG A 117 -28.68 4.88 -9.28
CA ARG A 117 -30.07 4.63 -9.70
C ARG A 117 -30.80 5.91 -10.07
N GLU A 118 -30.81 6.92 -9.20
CA GLU A 118 -31.46 8.21 -9.48
C GLU A 118 -30.94 8.87 -10.78
N MET A 119 -29.64 8.74 -11.07
CA MET A 119 -29.05 9.22 -12.33
C MET A 119 -29.48 8.36 -13.54
N LYS A 120 -29.54 7.04 -13.40
CA LYS A 120 -30.02 6.13 -14.45
C LYS A 120 -31.49 6.39 -14.78
N ASP A 121 -32.36 6.50 -13.77
CA ASP A 121 -33.78 6.76 -13.94
C ASP A 121 -34.02 8.12 -14.63
N LYS A 122 -33.24 9.16 -14.27
CA LYS A 122 -33.27 10.45 -14.99
C LYS A 122 -32.79 10.34 -16.43
N ALA A 123 -31.68 9.63 -16.68
CA ALA A 123 -31.15 9.45 -18.03
C ALA A 123 -32.14 8.68 -18.93
N GLU A 124 -32.84 7.68 -18.39
CA GLU A 124 -33.91 6.96 -19.10
C GLU A 124 -35.13 7.85 -19.36
N GLN A 125 -35.52 8.72 -18.42
CA GLN A 125 -36.59 9.70 -18.65
C GLN A 125 -36.24 10.71 -19.76
N PHE A 126 -35.04 11.29 -19.75
CA PHE A 126 -34.61 12.21 -20.82
C PHE A 126 -34.44 11.49 -22.17
N GLY A 127 -33.91 10.26 -22.17
CA GLY A 127 -33.84 9.42 -23.36
C GLY A 127 -35.22 9.13 -23.96
N GLN A 128 -36.21 8.77 -23.14
CA GLN A 128 -37.58 8.51 -23.59
C GLN A 128 -38.31 9.78 -24.08
N GLN A 129 -38.07 10.95 -23.46
CA GLN A 129 -38.59 12.21 -23.97
C GLN A 129 -38.02 12.55 -25.37
N HIS A 130 -36.73 12.26 -25.61
CA HIS A 130 -36.10 12.51 -26.90
C HIS A 130 -36.54 11.52 -28.00
N THR A 131 -36.81 10.25 -27.67
CA THR A 131 -37.38 9.29 -28.63
C THR A 131 -38.86 9.52 -28.91
N THR A 132 -39.63 10.03 -27.95
CA THR A 132 -41.06 10.33 -28.16
C THR A 132 -41.25 11.61 -28.99
N GLY A 133 -40.40 12.62 -28.80
CA GLY A 133 -40.44 13.86 -29.59
C GLY A 133 -40.01 13.73 -31.06
N SER A 134 -39.42 12.60 -31.46
CA SER A 134 -38.90 12.36 -32.81
C SER A 134 -39.79 11.48 -33.71
N GLN A 135 -40.96 11.04 -33.22
CA GLN A 135 -42.00 10.38 -34.02
C GLN A 135 -43.21 11.28 -34.36
N ALA A 136 -43.12 12.59 -34.10
CA ALA A 136 -44.23 13.54 -34.23
C ALA A 136 -44.08 14.54 -35.39
N TYR A 137 -43.30 14.20 -36.43
CA TYR A 137 -43.09 15.01 -37.63
C TYR A 137 -42.99 14.13 -38.89
#